data_AF-A0A2N3AND1-F1
#
_entry.id   AF-A0A2N3AND1-F1
#
_cell.length_a   1.000
_cell.length_b   1.000
_cell.length_c   1.000
_cell.angle_alpha   90.00
_cell.angle_beta   90.00
_cell.angle_gamma   90.00
#
_symmetry.space_group_name_H-M   'P 1'
#
loop_
_entity.id
_entity.type
_entity.pdbx_description
1 polymer ?
#
loop_
_entity_poly.entity_id
_entity_poly.type
_entity_poly.pdbx_seq_one_letter_code
_entity_poly.pdbx_strand_id
1 'polypeptide(L)'
;MDREDIYEYISKLWAMLIWGNKHYVIDKVINENGIDNFRKHLADLVWGHNEIEERWDIFRTEIKGMGPAMISEILCKTHPNEYMLWSRRVFVGLNYIEVDNLPRYDYQLTGKVYKYLCDIAKSIGKELKKVDFEDTTLLSVDYFIWEELQIEKNLSKISTKHAGKKIEKEIEHPEQMKFIHDDIRDKIKDIGLWLGFDANIEQKVSDGSRVDTIWEATIGNMGRVIYVFEVQTKGSIDSLILNLLKSLNNPAVQGVIAVSDKTQLERIKNHASDVKDLRDKLKYWDYEEISKVHESLEYVNSIINNLGLVPQGF
;
A
#
# COMPACT_ATOMS: atom_id res chain seq x y z
N MET A 1 -24.01 9.12 6.39
CA MET A 1 -23.02 8.28 5.70
C MET A 1 -23.59 6.90 5.51
N ASP A 2 -24.48 6.77 4.55
CA ASP A 2 -24.80 5.49 3.92
C ASP A 2 -23.73 5.13 2.87
N ARG A 3 -24.01 4.13 2.03
CA ARG A 3 -23.06 3.62 1.05
C ARG A 3 -22.74 4.65 -0.04
N GLU A 4 -23.74 5.41 -0.47
CA GLU A 4 -23.61 6.43 -1.51
C GLU A 4 -22.85 7.66 -0.96
N ASP A 5 -23.14 8.07 0.27
CA ASP A 5 -22.38 9.12 0.96
C ASP A 5 -20.89 8.77 1.04
N ILE A 6 -20.54 7.52 1.35
CA ILE A 6 -19.15 7.05 1.41
C ILE A 6 -18.53 7.09 0.01
N TYR A 7 -19.28 6.68 -1.01
CA TYR A 7 -18.82 6.77 -2.39
C TYR A 7 -18.50 8.22 -2.77
N GLU A 8 -19.44 9.15 -2.56
CA GLU A 8 -19.26 10.55 -2.89
C GLU A 8 -18.07 11.17 -2.13
N TYR A 9 -17.89 10.78 -0.87
CA TYR A 9 -16.80 11.29 -0.02
C TYR A 9 -15.43 10.78 -0.46
N ILE A 10 -15.28 9.47 -0.67
CA ILE A 10 -13.98 8.83 -0.97
C ILE A 10 -13.60 8.99 -2.44
N SER A 11 -14.55 8.93 -3.38
CA SER A 11 -14.25 8.99 -4.83
C SER A 11 -13.63 10.30 -5.28
N LYS A 12 -13.79 11.38 -4.50
CA LYS A 12 -13.24 12.73 -4.75
C LYS A 12 -11.79 12.90 -4.26
N LEU A 13 -11.23 11.89 -3.59
CA LEU A 13 -9.82 11.94 -3.19
C LEU A 13 -8.91 11.90 -4.42
N TRP A 14 -7.81 12.64 -4.38
CA TRP A 14 -6.74 12.62 -5.36
C TRP A 14 -6.07 11.25 -5.41
N ALA A 15 -5.92 10.59 -4.25
CA ALA A 15 -5.45 9.21 -4.19
C ALA A 15 -6.36 8.23 -4.96
N MET A 16 -7.62 8.59 -5.24
CA MET A 16 -8.55 7.77 -6.03
C MET A 16 -8.41 7.95 -7.54
N LEU A 17 -7.59 8.88 -8.04
CA LEU A 17 -7.39 9.11 -9.48
C LEU A 17 -6.69 7.93 -10.17
N ILE A 18 -5.97 7.09 -9.42
CA ILE A 18 -5.32 5.87 -9.93
C ILE A 18 -6.33 4.78 -10.31
N TRP A 19 -7.58 4.89 -9.85
CA TRP A 19 -8.63 3.91 -10.08
C TRP A 19 -9.62 4.41 -11.13
N GLY A 20 -9.73 3.68 -12.24
CA GLY A 20 -10.71 3.97 -13.29
C GLY A 20 -12.14 3.72 -12.79
N ASN A 21 -12.41 2.51 -12.25
CA ASN A 21 -13.68 2.16 -11.62
C ASN A 21 -13.61 2.38 -10.11
N LYS A 22 -13.97 3.58 -9.66
CA LYS A 22 -13.93 3.94 -8.23
C LYS A 22 -14.99 3.21 -7.41
N HIS A 23 -16.17 2.91 -7.99
CA HIS A 23 -17.22 2.15 -7.32
C HIS A 23 -16.72 0.79 -6.89
N TYR A 24 -16.05 0.07 -7.79
CA TYR A 24 -15.49 -1.25 -7.47
C TYR A 24 -14.57 -1.22 -6.24
N VAL A 25 -13.68 -0.22 -6.17
CA VAL A 25 -12.71 -0.09 -5.07
C VAL A 25 -13.42 0.27 -3.77
N ILE A 26 -14.34 1.22 -3.80
CA ILE A 26 -15.06 1.68 -2.61
C ILE A 26 -16.00 0.60 -2.09
N ASP A 27 -16.71 -0.10 -2.96
CA ASP A 27 -17.52 -1.25 -2.57
C ASP A 27 -16.68 -2.35 -1.95
N LYS A 28 -15.48 -2.61 -2.47
CA LYS A 28 -14.54 -3.57 -1.88
C LYS A 28 -14.12 -3.15 -0.46
N VAL A 29 -13.76 -1.88 -0.26
CA VAL A 29 -13.45 -1.32 1.07
C VAL A 29 -14.64 -1.49 2.02
N ILE A 30 -15.86 -1.14 1.59
CA ILE A 30 -17.05 -1.25 2.43
C ILE A 30 -17.38 -2.71 2.75
N ASN A 31 -17.26 -3.62 1.79
CA ASN A 31 -17.59 -5.04 1.95
C ASN A 31 -16.56 -5.77 2.83
N GLU A 32 -15.27 -5.44 2.72
CA GLU A 32 -14.21 -6.04 3.54
C GLU A 32 -14.29 -5.59 5.01
N ASN A 33 -14.67 -4.34 5.25
CA ASN A 33 -14.64 -3.75 6.60
C ASN A 33 -16.01 -3.77 7.31
N GLY A 34 -17.11 -3.81 6.56
CA GLY A 34 -18.46 -3.56 7.06
C GLY A 34 -18.73 -2.07 7.25
N ILE A 35 -19.90 -1.61 6.78
CA ILE A 35 -20.23 -0.17 6.73
C ILE A 35 -20.20 0.52 8.10
N ASP A 36 -20.73 -0.12 9.14
CA ASP A 36 -20.79 0.48 10.48
C ASP A 36 -19.40 0.58 11.12
N ASN A 37 -18.58 -0.45 10.93
CA ASN A 37 -17.20 -0.47 11.41
C ASN A 37 -16.36 0.60 10.72
N PHE A 38 -16.50 0.73 9.39
CA PHE A 38 -15.86 1.76 8.60
C PHE A 38 -16.23 3.17 9.08
N ARG A 39 -17.52 3.44 9.24
CA ARG A 39 -18.01 4.75 9.71
C ARG A 39 -17.49 5.12 11.09
N LYS A 40 -17.48 4.16 12.02
CA LYS A 40 -16.97 4.37 13.37
C LYS A 40 -15.50 4.76 13.35
N HIS A 41 -14.67 4.00 12.65
CA HIS A 41 -13.23 4.27 12.59
C HIS A 41 -12.91 5.51 11.77
N LEU A 42 -13.64 5.82 10.71
CA LEU A 42 -13.47 7.07 9.95
C LEU A 42 -13.82 8.28 10.83
N ALA A 43 -14.89 8.22 11.60
CA ALA A 43 -15.26 9.28 12.53
C ALA A 43 -14.20 9.46 13.62
N ASP A 44 -13.68 8.37 14.19
CA ASP A 44 -12.62 8.42 15.20
C ASP A 44 -11.31 8.95 14.61
N LEU A 45 -10.93 8.55 13.40
CA LEU A 45 -9.76 9.07 12.69
C LEU A 45 -9.84 10.59 12.55
N VAL A 46 -10.99 11.13 12.11
CA VAL A 46 -11.13 12.55 11.76
C VAL A 46 -11.46 13.43 12.98
N TRP A 47 -12.27 12.93 13.91
CA TRP A 47 -12.86 13.72 15.01
C TRP A 47 -12.64 13.12 16.41
N GLY A 48 -11.93 12.00 16.52
CA GLY A 48 -11.63 11.37 17.81
C GLY A 48 -10.76 12.27 18.69
N HIS A 49 -10.87 12.06 20.00
CA HIS A 49 -10.18 12.88 21.01
C HIS A 49 -8.76 12.40 21.30
N ASN A 50 -8.40 11.20 20.86
CA ASN A 50 -7.05 10.66 21.04
C ASN A 50 -6.03 11.42 20.19
N GLU A 51 -4.77 11.32 20.56
CA GLU A 51 -3.66 11.86 19.77
C GLU A 51 -3.67 11.28 18.35
N ILE A 52 -3.19 12.06 17.37
CA ILE A 52 -3.19 11.62 15.97
C ILE A 52 -2.38 10.33 15.76
N GLU A 53 -1.36 10.10 16.57
CA GLU A 53 -0.54 8.88 16.53
C GLU A 53 -1.43 7.63 16.72
N GLU A 54 -2.26 7.65 17.76
CA GLU A 54 -3.15 6.53 18.10
C GLU A 54 -4.27 6.39 17.07
N ARG A 55 -4.93 7.50 16.71
CA ARG A 55 -6.01 7.47 15.71
C ARG A 55 -5.55 6.91 14.37
N TRP A 56 -4.35 7.31 13.94
CA TRP A 56 -3.73 6.82 12.71
C TRP A 56 -3.45 5.32 12.77
N ASP A 57 -2.76 4.85 13.82
CA ASP A 57 -2.39 3.45 13.95
C ASP A 57 -3.62 2.54 14.12
N ILE A 58 -4.64 2.98 14.88
CA ILE A 58 -5.92 2.28 15.01
C ILE A 58 -6.60 2.17 13.65
N PHE A 59 -6.76 3.27 12.91
CA PHE A 59 -7.45 3.24 11.62
C PHE A 59 -6.74 2.31 10.63
N ARG A 60 -5.40 2.40 10.54
CA ARG A 60 -4.60 1.55 9.65
C ARG A 60 -4.66 0.07 10.01
N THR A 61 -4.88 -0.25 11.28
CA THR A 61 -4.99 -1.64 11.75
C THR A 61 -6.38 -2.21 11.49
N GLU A 62 -7.42 -1.40 11.71
CA GLU A 62 -8.81 -1.86 11.70
C GLU A 62 -9.50 -1.73 10.33
N ILE A 63 -9.02 -0.84 9.46
CA ILE A 63 -9.61 -0.58 8.14
C ILE A 63 -8.66 -1.00 7.02
N LYS A 64 -9.10 -2.01 6.25
CA LYS A 64 -8.40 -2.54 5.08
C LYS A 64 -8.73 -1.75 3.81
N GLY A 65 -7.80 -1.72 2.86
CA GLY A 65 -8.01 -1.13 1.52
C GLY A 65 -7.92 0.40 1.49
N MET A 66 -7.40 1.03 2.54
CA MET A 66 -7.08 2.45 2.55
C MET A 66 -5.62 2.68 2.92
N GLY A 67 -4.83 3.10 1.93
CA GLY A 67 -3.41 3.43 2.12
C GLY A 67 -3.19 4.79 2.79
N PRO A 68 -1.97 5.07 3.27
CA PRO A 68 -1.62 6.34 3.90
C PRO A 68 -1.94 7.59 3.09
N ALA A 69 -1.87 7.52 1.75
CA ALA A 69 -2.24 8.63 0.89
C ALA A 69 -3.71 9.03 1.06
N MET A 70 -4.63 8.06 1.07
CA MET A 70 -6.06 8.33 1.29
C MET A 70 -6.32 8.87 2.70
N ILE A 71 -5.71 8.25 3.72
CA ILE A 71 -5.90 8.59 5.13
C ILE A 71 -5.41 10.02 5.42
N SER A 72 -4.19 10.34 4.99
CA SER A 72 -3.61 11.68 5.15
C SER A 72 -4.33 12.75 4.34
N GLU A 73 -4.82 12.42 3.15
CA GLU A 73 -5.61 13.35 2.34
C GLU A 73 -6.94 13.71 3.02
N ILE A 74 -7.65 12.73 3.59
CA ILE A 74 -8.88 12.97 4.36
C ILE A 74 -8.59 13.91 5.55
N LEU A 75 -7.54 13.63 6.30
CA LEU A 75 -7.14 14.43 7.45
C LEU A 75 -6.74 15.86 7.04
N CYS A 76 -5.93 16.00 5.99
CA CYS A 76 -5.46 17.29 5.50
C CYS A 76 -6.60 18.14 4.94
N LYS A 77 -7.51 17.56 4.15
CA LYS A 77 -8.68 18.29 3.63
C LYS A 77 -9.64 18.73 4.72
N THR A 78 -9.75 17.98 5.81
CA THR A 78 -10.64 18.32 6.93
C THR A 78 -10.00 19.31 7.90
N HIS A 79 -8.73 19.11 8.24
CA HIS A 79 -7.97 19.91 9.21
C HIS A 79 -6.65 20.40 8.60
N PRO A 80 -6.71 21.32 7.61
CA PRO A 80 -5.55 21.68 6.79
C PRO A 80 -4.45 22.41 7.56
N ASN A 81 -4.71 22.88 8.77
CA ASN A 81 -3.68 23.49 9.63
C ASN A 81 -2.93 22.47 10.50
N GLU A 82 -3.44 21.25 10.62
CA GLU A 82 -2.95 20.27 11.59
C GLU A 82 -2.21 19.11 10.94
N TYR A 83 -2.74 18.61 9.82
CA TYR A 83 -2.29 17.37 9.19
C TYR A 83 -1.84 17.58 7.76
N MET A 84 -0.70 17.00 7.41
CA MET A 84 -0.13 17.08 6.07
C MET A 84 -0.63 15.96 5.16
N LEU A 85 -0.65 16.20 3.85
CA LEU A 85 -0.97 15.18 2.86
C LEU A 85 0.28 14.34 2.55
N TRP A 86 0.22 13.03 2.75
CA TRP A 86 1.32 12.14 2.39
C TRP A 86 1.14 11.60 0.97
N SER A 87 2.15 11.80 0.12
CA SER A 87 2.20 11.23 -1.21
C SER A 87 3.66 10.98 -1.62
N ARG A 88 3.84 10.24 -2.72
CA ARG A 88 5.18 10.05 -3.31
C ARG A 88 5.85 11.37 -3.68
N ARG A 89 5.08 12.35 -4.17
CA ARG A 89 5.61 13.68 -4.52
C ARG A 89 6.09 14.44 -3.28
N VAL A 90 5.39 14.26 -2.16
CA VAL A 90 5.83 14.81 -0.88
C VAL A 90 7.08 14.10 -0.37
N PHE A 91 7.15 12.77 -0.45
CA PHE A 91 8.39 12.04 -0.14
C PHE A 91 9.58 12.58 -0.94
N VAL A 92 9.43 12.80 -2.25
CA VAL A 92 10.49 13.34 -3.12
C VAL A 92 10.92 14.73 -2.68
N GLY A 93 9.95 15.63 -2.46
CA GLY A 93 10.27 17.00 -2.08
C GLY A 93 10.93 17.08 -0.71
N LEU A 94 10.43 16.33 0.28
CA LEU A 94 11.04 16.26 1.60
C LEU A 94 12.44 15.62 1.56
N ASN A 95 12.65 14.60 0.73
CA ASN A 95 13.96 13.98 0.55
C ASN A 95 14.93 14.94 -0.14
N TYR A 96 14.45 15.78 -1.06
CA TYR A 96 15.27 16.78 -1.74
C TYR A 96 15.80 17.85 -0.79
N ILE A 97 14.99 18.28 0.18
CA ILE A 97 15.42 19.21 1.24
C ILE A 97 16.07 18.49 2.44
N GLU A 98 16.49 17.24 2.24
CA GLU A 98 17.29 16.44 3.19
C GLU A 98 16.60 16.19 4.55
N VAL A 99 15.27 16.00 4.56
CA VAL A 99 14.57 15.54 5.77
C VAL A 99 15.04 14.14 6.15
N ASP A 100 15.48 13.99 7.39
CA ASP A 100 15.92 12.72 7.95
C ASP A 100 14.75 11.74 8.20
N ASN A 101 15.07 10.44 8.22
CA ASN A 101 14.15 9.37 8.63
C ASN A 101 12.82 9.30 7.84
N LEU A 102 12.80 9.70 6.57
CA LEU A 102 11.62 9.56 5.73
C LEU A 102 11.22 8.09 5.53
N PRO A 103 9.93 7.74 5.66
CA PRO A 103 9.46 6.39 5.40
C PRO A 103 9.53 6.11 3.90
N ARG A 104 10.31 5.11 3.52
CA ARG A 104 10.42 4.61 2.15
C ARG A 104 9.26 3.69 1.77
N TYR A 105 8.67 3.06 2.78
CA TYR A 105 7.59 2.09 2.62
C TYR A 105 6.43 2.44 3.55
N ASP A 106 5.20 2.13 3.13
CA ASP A 106 3.98 2.48 3.86
C ASP A 106 3.95 1.90 5.27
N TYR A 107 4.51 0.70 5.49
CA TYR A 107 4.59 0.11 6.83
C TYR A 107 5.41 0.95 7.83
N GLN A 108 6.33 1.80 7.34
CA GLN A 108 7.15 2.67 8.18
C GLN A 108 6.38 3.91 8.62
N LEU A 109 5.27 4.25 7.95
CA LEU A 109 4.46 5.41 8.24
C LEU A 109 3.49 5.14 9.39
N THR A 110 4.03 4.89 10.58
CA THR A 110 3.27 4.77 11.83
C THR A 110 2.73 6.13 12.26
N GLY A 111 1.83 6.15 13.24
CA GLY A 111 1.26 7.38 13.77
C GLY A 111 2.32 8.36 14.28
N LYS A 112 3.36 7.85 14.93
CA LYS A 112 4.55 8.61 15.34
C LYS A 112 5.27 9.27 14.18
N VAL A 113 5.50 8.51 13.11
CA VAL A 113 6.16 9.03 11.90
C VAL A 113 5.27 10.04 11.20
N TYR A 114 3.97 9.77 11.11
CA TYR A 114 3.01 10.71 10.52
C TYR A 114 2.94 12.04 11.27
N LYS A 115 2.89 12.02 12.61
CA LYS A 115 2.95 13.23 13.43
C LYS A 115 4.25 14.01 13.22
N TYR A 116 5.39 13.31 13.21
CA TYR A 116 6.70 13.91 12.90
C TYR A 116 6.69 14.64 11.54
N LEU A 117 6.14 14.01 10.51
CA LEU A 117 6.02 14.61 9.19
C LEU A 117 5.07 15.82 9.18
N CYS A 118 3.98 15.78 9.95
CA CYS A 118 3.11 16.95 10.16
C CYS A 118 3.87 18.12 10.81
N ASP A 119 4.73 17.85 11.79
CA ASP A 119 5.52 18.88 12.45
C ASP A 119 6.59 19.49 11.53
N ILE A 120 7.18 18.69 10.64
CA ILE A 120 8.05 19.18 9.56
C ILE A 120 7.25 20.08 8.62
N ALA A 121 6.09 19.63 8.14
CA ALA A 121 5.26 20.42 7.23
C ALA A 121 4.82 21.76 7.86
N LYS A 122 4.48 21.76 9.16
CA LYS A 122 4.22 22.99 9.93
C LYS A 122 5.44 23.90 10.01
N SER A 123 6.64 23.33 10.10
CA SER A 123 7.89 24.09 10.08
C SER A 123 8.13 24.73 8.71
N ILE A 124 7.87 24.01 7.62
CA ILE A 124 7.90 24.57 6.26
C ILE A 124 6.88 25.70 6.14
N GLY A 125 5.64 25.51 6.58
CA GLY A 125 4.61 26.55 6.59
C GLY A 125 5.03 27.81 7.36
N LYS A 126 5.75 27.66 8.49
CA LYS A 126 6.32 28.79 9.24
C LYS A 126 7.39 29.52 8.44
N GLU A 127 8.24 28.83 7.68
CA GLU A 127 9.24 29.47 6.81
C GLU A 127 8.57 30.19 5.63
N LEU A 128 7.55 29.60 5.01
CA LEU A 128 6.75 30.26 3.96
C LEU A 128 6.10 31.55 4.48
N LYS A 129 5.62 31.53 5.72
CA LYS A 129 5.04 32.73 6.35
C LYS A 129 6.05 33.88 6.49
N LYS A 130 7.34 33.59 6.68
CA LYS A 130 8.38 34.63 6.81
C LYS A 130 8.67 35.36 5.50
N VAL A 131 8.31 34.75 4.37
CA VAL A 131 8.45 35.35 3.04
C VAL A 131 7.10 35.84 2.49
N ASP A 132 6.18 36.14 3.40
CA ASP A 132 4.84 36.71 3.14
C ASP A 132 3.96 35.86 2.21
N PHE A 133 4.08 34.53 2.27
CA PHE A 133 3.16 33.62 1.59
C PHE A 133 1.77 33.67 2.28
N GLU A 134 0.71 33.92 1.51
CA GLU A 134 -0.63 34.23 2.06
C GLU A 134 -1.28 33.05 2.78
N ASP A 135 -1.25 31.86 2.16
CA ASP A 135 -1.82 30.63 2.73
C ASP A 135 -0.73 29.64 3.11
N THR A 136 -0.54 29.45 4.42
CA THR A 136 0.45 28.53 4.98
C THR A 136 -0.19 27.31 5.63
N THR A 137 -1.41 26.96 5.24
CA THR A 137 -1.99 25.66 5.58
C THR A 137 -1.12 24.53 5.03
N LEU A 138 -1.20 23.36 5.62
CA LEU A 138 -0.44 22.19 5.18
C LEU A 138 -0.90 21.66 3.81
N LEU A 139 -2.11 21.99 3.38
CA LEU A 139 -2.55 21.78 2.00
C LEU A 139 -1.78 22.69 1.03
N SER A 140 -1.58 23.96 1.40
CA SER A 140 -0.78 24.89 0.59
C SER A 140 0.71 24.56 0.62
N VAL A 141 1.21 24.00 1.73
CA VAL A 141 2.55 23.40 1.79
C VAL A 141 2.68 22.22 0.83
N ASP A 142 1.67 21.35 0.71
CA ASP A 142 1.66 20.26 -0.27
C ASP A 142 1.76 20.78 -1.71
N TYR A 143 0.97 21.80 -2.06
CA TYR A 143 1.08 22.47 -3.37
C TYR A 143 2.46 23.09 -3.60
N PHE A 144 3.03 23.75 -2.60
CA PHE A 144 4.39 24.29 -2.69
C PHE A 144 5.43 23.19 -2.96
N ILE A 145 5.36 22.08 -2.23
CA ILE A 145 6.24 20.92 -2.46
C ILE A 145 6.04 20.36 -3.87
N TRP A 146 4.80 20.32 -4.35
CA TRP A 146 4.44 19.82 -5.67
C TRP A 146 4.91 20.72 -6.83
N GLU A 147 4.90 22.04 -6.66
CA GLU A 147 5.34 22.97 -7.71
C GLU A 147 6.87 23.15 -7.69
N GLU A 148 7.44 23.40 -6.51
CA GLU A 148 8.81 23.90 -6.39
C GLU A 148 9.85 22.79 -6.15
N LEU A 149 9.46 21.66 -5.55
CA LEU A 149 10.41 20.63 -5.09
C LEU A 149 10.42 19.35 -5.94
N GLN A 150 9.76 19.36 -7.11
CA GLN A 150 9.71 18.20 -8.01
C GLN A 150 10.92 18.15 -8.94
N ILE A 151 12.11 17.99 -8.34
CA ILE A 151 13.39 17.90 -9.05
C ILE A 151 13.49 16.68 -9.98
N GLU A 152 12.71 15.63 -9.71
CA GLU A 152 12.67 14.44 -10.55
C GLU A 152 11.39 14.41 -11.39
N LYS A 153 11.49 14.79 -12.67
CA LYS A 153 10.39 14.68 -13.64
C LYS A 153 9.90 13.25 -13.87
N ASN A 154 10.67 12.25 -13.45
CA ASN A 154 10.37 10.85 -13.68
C ASN A 154 10.52 10.07 -12.38
N LEU A 155 9.40 9.90 -11.68
CA LEU A 155 9.33 9.27 -10.36
C LEU A 155 9.96 7.86 -10.34
N SER A 156 9.95 7.15 -11.48
CA SER A 156 10.61 5.85 -11.65
C SER A 156 12.12 5.82 -11.35
N LYS A 157 12.81 6.97 -11.43
CA LYS A 157 14.27 7.05 -11.22
C LYS A 157 14.67 7.27 -9.75
N ILE A 158 13.72 7.60 -8.88
CA ILE A 158 13.95 7.91 -7.46
C ILE A 158 14.56 6.71 -6.73
N SER A 159 14.10 5.49 -7.04
CA SER A 159 14.64 4.25 -6.45
C SER A 159 16.13 4.02 -6.76
N THR A 160 16.65 4.64 -7.83
CA THR A 160 18.01 4.36 -8.34
C THR A 160 19.06 5.41 -8.00
N LYS A 161 18.69 6.68 -7.73
CA LYS A 161 19.67 7.77 -7.61
C LYS A 161 20.04 8.19 -6.20
N HIS A 162 19.17 7.99 -5.21
CA HIS A 162 19.42 8.39 -3.83
C HIS A 162 19.65 7.16 -2.93
N ALA A 163 20.65 6.35 -3.29
CA ALA A 163 21.28 5.38 -2.37
C ALA A 163 22.11 6.09 -1.28
N GLY A 164 21.59 7.17 -0.70
CA GLY A 164 22.07 7.69 0.57
C GLY A 164 21.89 6.61 1.63
N LYS A 165 22.93 6.44 2.47
CA LYS A 165 23.14 5.37 3.46
C LYS A 165 21.87 4.58 3.75
N LYS A 166 21.85 3.30 3.37
CA LYS A 166 20.97 2.31 4.00
C LYS A 166 21.21 2.44 5.50
N ILE A 167 20.33 3.15 6.20
CA ILE A 167 20.20 2.91 7.62
C ILE A 167 19.44 1.59 7.67
N GLU A 168 20.21 0.50 7.74
CA GLU A 168 19.74 -0.76 8.28
C GLU A 168 19.33 -0.47 9.73
N LYS A 169 18.15 0.13 9.93
CA LYS A 169 17.46 -0.07 11.19
C LYS A 169 16.99 -1.50 11.11
N GLU A 170 17.63 -2.38 11.88
CA GLU A 170 17.09 -3.69 12.19
C GLU A 170 15.60 -3.49 12.52
N ILE A 171 14.75 -4.31 11.91
CA ILE A 171 13.32 -4.31 12.20
C ILE A 171 13.19 -4.91 13.61
N GLU A 172 13.31 -4.07 14.63
CA GLU A 172 13.46 -4.52 16.03
C GLU A 172 12.14 -5.02 16.64
N HIS A 173 10.98 -4.72 16.04
CA HIS A 173 9.68 -5.01 16.65
C HIS A 173 8.74 -5.93 15.81
N PRO A 174 8.11 -6.95 16.45
CA PRO A 174 7.18 -7.89 15.79
C PRO A 174 5.99 -7.24 15.07
N GLU A 175 5.57 -6.06 15.52
CA GLU A 175 4.49 -5.26 14.94
C GLU A 175 4.92 -4.66 13.59
N GLN A 176 6.12 -4.10 13.49
CA GLN A 176 6.67 -3.58 12.24
C GLN A 176 6.77 -4.68 11.17
N MET A 177 7.17 -5.89 11.56
CA MET A 177 7.20 -7.04 10.63
C MET A 177 5.81 -7.45 10.12
N LYS A 178 4.77 -7.30 10.97
CA LYS A 178 3.38 -7.55 10.57
C LYS A 178 2.90 -6.49 9.59
N PHE A 179 3.22 -5.22 9.83
CA PHE A 179 2.90 -4.16 8.88
C PHE A 179 3.61 -4.35 7.53
N ILE A 180 4.87 -4.78 7.50
CA ILE A 180 5.58 -5.10 6.24
C ILE A 180 4.84 -6.21 5.49
N HIS A 181 4.48 -7.27 6.21
CA HIS A 181 3.77 -8.40 5.64
C HIS A 181 2.46 -7.95 4.99
N ASP A 182 1.65 -7.21 5.73
CA ASP A 182 0.34 -6.75 5.30
C ASP A 182 0.46 -5.75 4.13
N ASP A 183 1.43 -4.83 4.16
CA ASP A 183 1.71 -3.89 3.06
C ASP A 183 2.09 -4.62 1.76
N ILE A 184 3.02 -5.58 1.83
CA ILE A 184 3.46 -6.32 0.65
C ILE A 184 2.34 -7.21 0.11
N ARG A 185 1.56 -7.87 0.99
CA ARG A 185 0.36 -8.62 0.62
C ARG A 185 -0.63 -7.75 -0.15
N ASP A 186 -0.93 -6.57 0.38
CA ASP A 186 -1.91 -5.66 -0.21
C ASP A 186 -1.41 -5.08 -1.55
N LYS A 187 -0.11 -4.79 -1.68
CA LYS A 187 0.51 -4.41 -2.98
C LYS A 187 0.42 -5.52 -4.03
N ILE A 188 0.64 -6.78 -3.65
CA ILE A 188 0.47 -7.92 -4.56
C ILE A 188 -0.99 -8.00 -5.04
N LYS A 189 -1.95 -7.83 -4.13
CA LYS A 189 -3.37 -7.78 -4.48
C LYS A 189 -3.66 -6.67 -5.51
N ASP A 190 -3.20 -5.45 -5.25
CA ASP A 190 -3.41 -4.30 -6.14
C ASP A 190 -2.79 -4.52 -7.53
N ILE A 191 -1.56 -5.03 -7.60
CA ILE A 191 -0.92 -5.39 -8.86
C ILE A 191 -1.79 -6.39 -9.63
N GLY A 192 -2.30 -7.43 -8.95
CA GLY A 192 -3.20 -8.41 -9.56
C GLY A 192 -4.45 -7.77 -10.15
N LEU A 193 -5.11 -6.90 -9.38
CA LEU A 193 -6.30 -6.16 -9.84
C LEU A 193 -5.99 -5.29 -11.06
N TRP A 194 -4.88 -4.56 -11.05
CA TRP A 194 -4.47 -3.71 -12.17
C TRP A 194 -4.11 -4.50 -13.43
N LEU A 195 -3.61 -5.72 -13.28
CA LEU A 195 -3.35 -6.63 -14.39
C LEU A 195 -4.61 -7.38 -14.87
N GLY A 196 -5.77 -7.16 -14.24
CA GLY A 196 -7.05 -7.73 -14.62
C GLY A 196 -7.36 -9.10 -14.00
N PHE A 197 -6.62 -9.53 -12.98
CA PHE A 197 -6.97 -10.71 -12.19
C PHE A 197 -8.04 -10.37 -11.15
N ASP A 198 -8.86 -11.37 -10.78
CA ASP A 198 -9.56 -11.34 -9.51
C ASP A 198 -8.55 -11.65 -8.40
N ALA A 199 -8.21 -10.62 -7.62
CA ALA A 199 -7.18 -10.71 -6.59
C ALA A 199 -7.75 -10.51 -5.19
N ASN A 200 -7.46 -11.48 -4.31
CA ASN A 200 -8.03 -11.59 -2.98
C ASN A 200 -6.95 -11.94 -1.95
N ILE A 201 -7.12 -11.43 -0.74
CA ILE A 201 -6.19 -11.64 0.38
C ILE A 201 -6.73 -12.73 1.33
N GLU A 202 -5.81 -13.44 1.97
CA GLU A 202 -6.09 -14.38 3.07
C GLU A 202 -7.15 -15.45 2.75
N GLN A 203 -7.14 -15.99 1.53
CA GLN A 203 -8.17 -16.90 1.05
C GLN A 203 -7.80 -18.37 1.25
N LYS A 204 -8.81 -19.20 1.55
CA LYS A 204 -8.65 -20.65 1.57
C LYS A 204 -8.60 -21.19 0.13
N VAL A 205 -7.50 -21.84 -0.26
CA VAL A 205 -7.30 -22.36 -1.63
C VAL A 205 -7.64 -23.84 -1.74
N SER A 206 -7.39 -24.59 -0.67
CA SER A 206 -7.70 -26.02 -0.51
C SER A 206 -7.93 -26.34 0.96
N ASP A 207 -8.33 -27.58 1.29
CA ASP A 207 -8.52 -27.98 2.67
C ASP A 207 -7.24 -27.84 3.50
N GLY A 208 -7.26 -26.87 4.42
CA GLY A 208 -6.14 -26.58 5.32
C GLY A 208 -5.03 -25.72 4.72
N SER A 209 -5.23 -25.05 3.57
CA SER A 209 -4.36 -23.98 3.09
C SER A 209 -5.08 -22.63 3.10
N ARG A 210 -4.50 -21.65 3.79
CA ARG A 210 -4.94 -20.25 3.77
C ARG A 210 -3.71 -19.43 3.42
N VAL A 211 -3.72 -18.80 2.27
CA VAL A 211 -2.55 -18.13 1.68
C VAL A 211 -2.73 -16.63 1.68
N ASP A 212 -1.63 -15.88 1.63
CA ASP A 212 -1.69 -14.43 1.80
C ASP A 212 -2.38 -13.70 0.66
N THR A 213 -2.11 -14.08 -0.58
CA THR A 213 -2.78 -13.50 -1.75
C THR A 213 -2.97 -14.52 -2.86
N ILE A 214 -4.10 -14.44 -3.56
CA ILE A 214 -4.33 -15.18 -4.80
C ILE A 214 -4.60 -14.23 -5.94
N TRP A 215 -4.11 -14.58 -7.13
CA TRP A 215 -4.57 -14.00 -8.39
C TRP A 215 -5.29 -15.07 -9.18
N GLU A 216 -6.49 -14.76 -9.62
CA GLU A 216 -7.32 -15.68 -10.36
C GLU A 216 -7.78 -15.07 -11.70
N ALA A 217 -7.71 -15.87 -12.76
CA ALA A 217 -8.32 -15.53 -14.04
C ALA A 217 -9.18 -16.70 -14.53
N THR A 218 -10.39 -16.38 -15.01
CA THR A 218 -11.25 -17.34 -15.71
C THR A 218 -10.97 -17.26 -17.21
N ILE A 219 -10.55 -18.37 -17.81
CA ILE A 219 -10.23 -18.45 -19.24
C ILE A 219 -11.42 -19.08 -19.97
N GLY A 220 -12.40 -18.26 -20.34
CA GLY A 220 -13.58 -18.70 -21.08
C GLY A 220 -14.25 -19.94 -20.47
N ASN A 221 -14.49 -20.97 -21.29
CA ASN A 221 -14.98 -22.27 -20.85
C ASN A 221 -13.86 -23.28 -20.52
N MET A 222 -12.59 -22.88 -20.62
CA MET A 222 -11.43 -23.77 -20.44
C MET A 222 -11.04 -23.97 -18.97
N GLY A 223 -11.53 -23.13 -18.07
CA GLY A 223 -11.35 -23.27 -16.63
C GLY A 223 -10.78 -22.03 -15.96
N ARG A 224 -10.26 -22.22 -14.75
CA ARG A 224 -9.70 -21.16 -13.89
C ARG A 224 -8.20 -21.38 -13.75
N VAL A 225 -7.44 -20.30 -13.78
CA VAL A 225 -6.00 -20.29 -13.49
C VAL A 225 -5.77 -19.48 -12.22
N ILE A 226 -5.08 -20.07 -11.26
CA ILE A 226 -4.77 -19.47 -9.97
C ILE A 226 -3.27 -19.39 -9.77
N TYR A 227 -2.80 -18.22 -9.33
CA TYR A 227 -1.46 -18.00 -8.79
C TYR A 227 -1.58 -17.69 -7.30
N VAL A 228 -0.74 -18.34 -6.50
CA VAL A 228 -0.77 -18.25 -5.05
C VAL A 228 0.50 -17.56 -4.57
N PHE A 229 0.36 -16.57 -3.69
CA PHE A 229 1.46 -15.82 -3.11
C PHE A 229 1.45 -15.99 -1.60
N GLU A 230 2.62 -16.30 -1.04
CA GLU A 230 2.85 -16.35 0.40
C GLU A 230 3.97 -15.36 0.74
N VAL A 231 3.68 -14.42 1.63
CA VAL A 231 4.61 -13.38 2.08
C VAL A 231 5.28 -13.84 3.37
N GLN A 232 6.59 -14.00 3.33
CA GLN A 232 7.38 -14.36 4.49
C GLN A 232 8.18 -13.17 4.96
N THR A 233 7.81 -12.61 6.12
CA THR A 233 8.66 -11.65 6.86
C THR A 233 9.22 -12.26 8.14
N LYS A 234 8.55 -13.29 8.68
CA LYS A 234 8.93 -14.04 9.90
C LYS A 234 8.29 -15.42 9.91
N GLY A 235 8.76 -16.29 10.80
CA GLY A 235 8.17 -17.62 11.02
C GLY A 235 8.92 -18.75 10.31
N SER A 236 8.37 -19.96 10.41
CA SER A 236 9.01 -21.16 9.87
C SER A 236 8.89 -21.22 8.35
N ILE A 237 10.02 -21.44 7.67
CA ILE A 237 10.06 -21.73 6.24
C ILE A 237 9.28 -23.02 5.94
N ASP A 238 9.27 -23.99 6.86
CA ASP A 238 8.52 -25.23 6.69
C ASP A 238 7.01 -24.98 6.64
N SER A 239 6.51 -24.02 7.42
CA SER A 239 5.10 -23.63 7.38
C SER A 239 4.73 -23.04 6.03
N LEU A 240 5.58 -22.16 5.48
CA LEU A 240 5.40 -21.60 4.14
C LEU A 240 5.40 -22.71 3.07
N ILE A 241 6.41 -23.59 3.10
CA ILE A 241 6.53 -24.72 2.16
C ILE A 241 5.30 -25.61 2.23
N LEU A 242 4.84 -25.95 3.44
CA LEU A 242 3.66 -26.79 3.65
C LEU A 242 2.39 -26.11 3.13
N ASN A 243 2.22 -24.81 3.34
CA ASN A 243 1.04 -24.07 2.88
C ASN A 243 0.99 -24.02 1.35
N LEU A 244 2.13 -23.72 0.71
CA LEU A 244 2.27 -23.72 -0.75
C LEU A 244 2.04 -25.12 -1.34
N LEU A 245 2.60 -26.18 -0.75
CA LEU A 245 2.35 -27.56 -1.16
C LEU A 245 0.86 -27.92 -1.09
N LYS A 246 0.18 -27.57 0.00
CA LYS A 246 -1.27 -27.81 0.13
C LYS A 246 -2.07 -27.06 -0.93
N SER A 247 -1.66 -25.84 -1.29
CA SER A 247 -2.33 -25.06 -2.34
C SER A 247 -2.23 -25.74 -3.71
N LEU A 248 -1.11 -26.41 -4.01
CA LEU A 248 -0.88 -27.16 -5.24
C LEU A 248 -1.80 -28.39 -5.41
N ASN A 249 -2.51 -28.81 -4.35
CA ASN A 249 -3.54 -29.85 -4.46
C ASN A 249 -4.77 -29.37 -5.25
N ASN A 250 -4.94 -28.06 -5.43
CA ASN A 250 -5.97 -27.50 -6.30
C ASN A 250 -5.46 -27.49 -7.75
N PRO A 251 -6.09 -28.23 -8.69
CA PRO A 251 -5.62 -28.33 -10.08
C PRO A 251 -5.61 -27.01 -10.84
N ALA A 252 -6.40 -26.01 -10.41
CA ALA A 252 -6.41 -24.68 -11.00
C ALA A 252 -5.15 -23.87 -10.66
N VAL A 253 -4.38 -24.27 -9.62
CA VAL A 253 -3.14 -23.59 -9.24
C VAL A 253 -2.03 -23.93 -10.21
N GLN A 254 -1.62 -22.94 -11.00
CA GLN A 254 -0.56 -23.08 -12.00
C GLN A 254 0.81 -22.64 -11.47
N GLY A 255 0.85 -21.83 -10.41
CA GLY A 255 2.10 -21.38 -9.81
C GLY A 255 1.93 -20.95 -8.37
N VAL A 256 2.99 -21.18 -7.59
CA VAL A 256 3.12 -20.73 -6.21
C VAL A 256 4.34 -19.83 -6.10
N ILE A 257 4.21 -18.71 -5.40
CA ILE A 257 5.23 -17.66 -5.31
C ILE A 257 5.54 -17.41 -3.83
N ALA A 258 6.80 -17.56 -3.45
CA ALA A 258 7.30 -17.10 -2.17
C ALA A 258 7.78 -15.65 -2.30
N VAL A 259 7.32 -14.79 -1.42
CA VAL A 259 7.64 -13.37 -1.40
C VAL A 259 8.39 -13.04 -0.11
N SER A 260 9.56 -12.42 -0.20
CA SER A 260 10.36 -12.06 0.97
C SER A 260 11.50 -11.10 0.60
N ASP A 261 12.39 -10.80 1.55
CA ASP A 261 13.67 -10.16 1.27
C ASP A 261 14.66 -11.14 0.63
N LYS A 262 15.65 -10.60 -0.11
CA LYS A 262 16.67 -11.41 -0.81
C LYS A 262 17.35 -12.47 0.05
N THR A 263 17.69 -12.15 1.29
CA THR A 263 18.40 -13.07 2.19
C THR A 263 17.50 -14.24 2.56
N GLN A 264 16.24 -13.95 2.87
CA GLN A 264 15.26 -14.96 3.23
C GLN A 264 14.80 -15.78 2.01
N LEU A 265 14.67 -15.19 0.82
CA LEU A 265 14.38 -15.91 -0.41
C LEU A 265 15.44 -16.98 -0.73
N GLU A 266 16.73 -16.67 -0.55
CA GLU A 266 17.80 -17.66 -0.73
C GLU A 266 17.68 -18.81 0.29
N ARG A 267 17.31 -18.51 1.54
CA ARG A 267 17.02 -19.55 2.55
C ARG A 267 15.82 -20.42 2.16
N ILE A 268 14.74 -19.83 1.65
CA ILE A 268 13.56 -20.56 1.19
C ILE A 268 13.93 -21.46 0.01
N LYS A 269 14.71 -20.93 -0.94
CA LYS A 269 15.17 -21.66 -2.12
C LYS A 269 16.00 -22.89 -1.77
N ASN A 270 16.91 -22.76 -0.81
CA ASN A 270 17.72 -23.88 -0.32
C ASN A 270 16.89 -24.95 0.41
N HIS A 271 15.86 -24.58 1.17
CA HIS A 271 14.99 -25.57 1.81
C HIS A 271 14.02 -26.23 0.80
N ALA A 272 13.53 -25.47 -0.16
CA ALA A 272 12.58 -25.96 -1.16
C ALA A 272 13.24 -26.86 -2.22
N SER A 273 14.57 -26.82 -2.40
CA SER A 273 15.26 -27.65 -3.39
C SER A 273 15.11 -29.15 -3.15
N ASP A 274 14.93 -29.53 -1.89
CA ASP A 274 14.77 -30.93 -1.46
C ASP A 274 13.33 -31.41 -1.61
N VAL A 275 12.38 -30.50 -1.91
CA VAL A 275 10.96 -30.78 -2.06
C VAL A 275 10.59 -30.84 -3.54
N LYS A 276 10.67 -32.04 -4.13
CA LYS A 276 10.50 -32.28 -5.58
C LYS A 276 9.23 -31.64 -6.17
N ASP A 277 8.07 -31.82 -5.52
CA ASP A 277 6.78 -31.36 -6.04
C ASP A 277 6.61 -29.83 -5.97
N LEU A 278 7.41 -29.16 -5.14
CA LEU A 278 7.38 -27.71 -4.98
C LEU A 278 8.45 -27.03 -5.86
N ARG A 279 9.65 -27.60 -5.93
CA ARG A 279 10.83 -27.00 -6.57
C ARG A 279 10.57 -26.49 -7.99
N ASP A 280 9.86 -27.27 -8.80
CA ASP A 280 9.67 -26.94 -10.22
C ASP A 280 8.56 -25.88 -10.43
N LYS A 281 7.67 -25.72 -9.44
CA LYS A 281 6.50 -24.81 -9.47
C LYS A 281 6.69 -23.53 -8.65
N LEU A 282 7.60 -23.54 -7.69
CA LEU A 282 7.89 -22.41 -6.81
C LEU A 282 8.66 -21.32 -7.54
N LYS A 283 8.13 -20.11 -7.49
CA LYS A 283 8.79 -18.88 -7.92
C LYS A 283 9.07 -17.99 -6.72
N TYR A 284 9.92 -17.00 -6.92
CA TYR A 284 10.41 -16.11 -5.88
C TYR A 284 10.22 -14.68 -6.36
N TRP A 285 9.78 -13.79 -5.48
CA TRP A 285 9.66 -12.37 -5.80
C TRP A 285 10.11 -11.53 -4.61
N ASP A 286 11.08 -10.65 -4.85
CA ASP A 286 11.61 -9.76 -3.82
C ASP A 286 10.63 -8.61 -3.54
N TYR A 287 10.38 -8.35 -2.27
CA TYR A 287 9.47 -7.29 -1.83
C TYR A 287 9.89 -5.85 -2.24
N GLU A 288 11.18 -5.56 -2.46
CA GLU A 288 11.62 -4.27 -3.00
C GLU A 288 11.23 -4.17 -4.48
N GLU A 289 11.33 -5.27 -5.23
CA GLU A 289 10.87 -5.34 -6.62
C GLU A 289 9.36 -5.21 -6.73
N ILE A 290 8.59 -5.86 -5.84
CA ILE A 290 7.13 -5.71 -5.77
C ILE A 290 6.76 -4.24 -5.58
N SER A 291 7.41 -3.56 -4.64
CA SER A 291 7.16 -2.14 -4.39
C SER A 291 7.41 -1.29 -5.63
N LYS A 292 8.50 -1.54 -6.38
CA LYS A 292 8.80 -0.84 -7.64
C LYS A 292 7.77 -1.13 -8.74
N VAL A 293 7.32 -2.37 -8.87
CA VAL A 293 6.30 -2.76 -9.85
C VAL A 293 4.96 -2.11 -9.53
N HIS A 294 4.54 -2.15 -8.26
CA HIS A 294 3.34 -1.49 -7.78
C HIS A 294 3.37 0.01 -8.11
N GLU A 295 4.44 0.71 -7.71
CA GLU A 295 4.64 2.13 -8.01
C GLU A 295 4.61 2.46 -9.52
N SER A 296 5.15 1.57 -10.35
CA SER A 296 5.20 1.77 -11.80
C SER A 296 3.82 1.61 -12.42
N LEU A 297 3.06 0.59 -12.00
CA LEU A 297 1.69 0.37 -12.46
C LEU A 297 0.74 1.46 -11.97
N GLU A 298 0.90 1.91 -10.72
CA GLU A 298 0.15 3.05 -10.19
C GLU A 298 0.32 4.29 -11.07
N TYR A 299 1.57 4.64 -11.40
CA TYR A 299 1.87 5.76 -12.27
C TYR A 299 1.25 5.61 -13.67
N VAL A 300 1.41 4.45 -14.30
CA VAL A 300 0.84 4.17 -15.62
C VAL A 300 -0.69 4.27 -15.61
N ASN A 301 -1.35 3.66 -14.62
CA ASN A 301 -2.81 3.70 -14.48
C ASN A 301 -3.31 5.13 -14.25
N SER A 302 -2.61 5.93 -13.43
CA SER A 302 -2.97 7.34 -13.22
C SER A 302 -2.97 8.15 -14.52
N ILE A 303 -2.02 7.90 -15.42
CA ILE A 303 -1.93 8.58 -16.72
C ILE A 303 -3.05 8.11 -17.65
N ILE A 304 -3.28 6.79 -17.72
CA ILE A 304 -4.30 6.21 -18.59
C ILE A 304 -5.69 6.69 -18.17
N ASN A 305 -5.97 6.81 -16.88
CA ASN A 305 -7.27 7.26 -16.39
C ASN A 305 -7.60 8.70 -16.80
N ASN A 306 -6.59 9.55 -17.05
CA ASN A 306 -6.82 10.91 -17.57
C ASN A 306 -7.46 10.92 -18.97
N LEU A 307 -7.44 9.79 -19.69
CA LEU A 307 -8.12 9.63 -20.97
C LEU A 307 -9.65 9.48 -20.82
N GLY A 308 -10.17 9.25 -19.61
CA GLY A 308 -11.61 9.14 -19.36
C GLY A 308 -12.26 7.91 -20.00
N LEU A 309 -11.51 6.83 -20.20
CA LEU A 309 -11.98 5.63 -20.91
C LEU A 309 -12.98 4.78 -20.10
N VAL A 310 -13.04 4.95 -18.78
CA VAL A 310 -13.93 4.20 -17.89
C VAL A 310 -15.04 5.14 -17.41
N PRO A 311 -16.32 4.87 -17.74
CA PRO A 311 -17.45 5.59 -17.16
C PRO A 311 -17.44 5.48 -15.63
N GLN A 312 -17.70 6.57 -14.92
CA GLN A 312 -17.67 6.64 -13.45
C GLN A 312 -18.88 5.94 -12.76
N GLY A 313 -19.62 5.07 -13.46
CA GLY A 313 -20.78 4.38 -12.91
C GLY A 313 -21.33 3.29 -13.82
N PHE A 314 -21.64 2.15 -13.22
CA PHE A 314 -22.55 1.12 -13.71
C PHE A 314 -23.51 0.76 -12.59
#